data_AF-A0A0K1EAQ5-F1
#
_entry.id   AF-A0A0K1EAQ5-F1
#
_cell.length_a   1.000
_cell.length_b   1.000
_cell.length_c   1.000
_cell.angle_alpha   90.00
_cell.angle_beta   90.00
_cell.angle_gamma   90.00
#
_symmetry.space_group_name_H-M   'P 1'
#
loop_
_entity.id
_entity.type
_entity.pdbx_description
1 polymer ?
#
loop_
_entity_poly.entity_id
_entity_poly.type
_entity_poly.pdbx_seq_one_letter_code
_entity_poly.pdbx_strand_id
1 'polypeptide(L)'
;MGKQLVPDELWQRIAPLIPADPSRPRGGRPRVPARNALAGIIFVLRTGIPWELLPQEMGCGSGMTCWRRLRDWNEAGVWPQLHQALLDELGRADRISWNRAALDSASVPAKRGARRLDRTRPTAAKQAANTTFLSMRQGSHSRSN
;
A
#
# COMPACT_ATOMS: atom_id res chain seq x y z
N MET A 1 -17.15 29.29 -4.40
CA MET A 1 -15.71 28.97 -4.24
C MET A 1 -15.59 27.49 -3.88
N GLY A 2 -14.91 26.69 -4.71
CA GLY A 2 -14.75 25.26 -4.45
C GLY A 2 -13.93 25.05 -3.18
N LYS A 3 -14.44 24.24 -2.24
CA LYS A 3 -13.76 23.95 -0.98
C LYS A 3 -12.43 23.25 -1.29
N GLN A 4 -11.30 23.90 -0.95
CA GLN A 4 -9.99 23.27 -1.09
C GLN A 4 -9.98 21.97 -0.27
N LEU A 5 -9.64 20.86 -0.90
CA LEU A 5 -9.68 19.54 -0.24
C LEU A 5 -8.71 19.43 0.94
N VAL A 6 -7.59 20.17 0.86
CA VAL A 6 -6.61 20.31 1.92
C VAL A 6 -6.50 21.79 2.27
N PRO A 7 -7.31 22.29 3.21
CA PRO A 7 -7.18 23.66 3.74
C PRO A 7 -5.80 23.87 4.38
N ASP A 8 -5.35 25.12 4.47
CA ASP A 8 -4.04 25.46 5.04
C ASP A 8 -3.90 24.97 6.48
N GLU A 9 -4.93 25.14 7.31
CA GLU A 9 -4.93 24.67 8.71
C GLU A 9 -4.71 23.16 8.83
N LEU A 10 -5.34 22.38 7.95
CA LEU A 10 -5.14 20.93 7.90
C LEU A 10 -3.71 20.61 7.43
N TRP A 11 -3.22 21.35 6.44
CA TRP A 11 -1.88 21.16 5.92
C TRP A 11 -0.81 21.43 6.97
N GLN A 12 -0.96 22.48 7.78
CA GLN A 12 -0.01 22.81 8.85
C GLN A 12 0.11 21.70 9.90
N ARG A 13 -0.97 20.97 10.18
CA ARG A 13 -0.95 19.82 11.09
C ARG A 13 -0.26 18.59 10.46
N ILE A 14 -0.46 18.36 9.16
CA ILE A 14 0.02 17.14 8.49
C ILE A 14 1.45 17.28 7.97
N ALA A 15 1.83 18.44 7.45
CA ALA A 15 3.13 18.64 6.80
C ALA A 15 4.34 18.21 7.66
N PRO A 16 4.38 18.48 8.99
CA PRO A 16 5.49 18.06 9.83
C PRO A 16 5.60 16.53 10.03
N LEU A 17 4.49 15.81 9.85
CA LEU A 17 4.43 14.36 10.03
C LEU A 17 4.88 13.61 8.77
N ILE A 18 4.89 14.29 7.62
CA ILE A 18 5.26 13.68 6.35
C ILE A 18 6.79 13.55 6.28
N PRO A 19 7.33 12.34 6.00
CA PRO A 19 8.76 12.17 5.81
C PRO A 19 9.29 13.05 4.68
N ALA A 20 10.47 13.62 4.90
CA ALA A 20 11.17 14.37 3.87
C ALA A 20 11.39 13.50 2.62
N ASP A 21 11.31 14.13 1.45
CA ASP A 21 11.56 13.41 0.20
C ASP A 21 13.05 12.97 0.15
N PRO A 22 13.32 11.73 -0.27
CA PRO A 22 14.68 11.22 -0.34
C PRO A 22 15.49 12.04 -1.34
N SER A 23 16.76 12.30 -1.01
CA SER A 23 17.69 12.99 -1.89
C SER A 23 17.86 12.23 -3.21
N ARG A 24 17.79 12.95 -4.34
CA ARG A 24 17.95 12.40 -5.69
C ARG A 24 19.14 13.09 -6.40
N PRO A 25 20.38 12.66 -6.12
CA PRO A 25 21.57 13.32 -6.67
C PRO A 25 21.68 13.22 -8.20
N ARG A 26 21.06 12.21 -8.81
CA ARG A 26 21.06 12.01 -10.28
C ARG A 26 19.92 12.75 -11.00
N GLY A 27 19.13 13.55 -10.29
CA GLY A 27 17.99 14.27 -10.86
C GLY A 27 16.82 13.35 -11.26
N GLY A 28 15.97 13.85 -12.16
CA GLY A 28 14.77 13.18 -12.66
C GLY A 28 13.51 14.04 -12.52
N ARG A 29 12.35 13.50 -12.92
CA ARG A 29 11.08 14.22 -12.79
C ARG A 29 10.83 14.58 -11.30
N PRO A 30 10.55 15.86 -10.99
CA PRO A 30 10.20 16.27 -9.64
C PRO A 30 9.03 15.44 -9.10
N ARG A 31 9.07 15.10 -7.80
CA ARG A 31 7.94 14.44 -7.17
C ARG A 31 6.75 15.41 -7.12
N VAL A 32 5.55 14.85 -7.18
CA VAL A 32 4.34 15.62 -6.89
C VAL A 32 4.44 16.19 -5.48
N PRO A 33 4.14 17.49 -5.28
CA PRO A 33 4.13 18.10 -3.96
C PRO A 33 3.24 17.31 -3.00
N ALA A 34 3.71 17.14 -1.76
CA ALA A 34 3.03 16.33 -0.77
C ALA A 34 1.56 16.78 -0.52
N ARG A 35 1.30 18.09 -0.50
CA ARG A 35 -0.05 18.64 -0.37
C ARG A 35 -0.98 18.22 -1.52
N ASN A 36 -0.47 18.20 -2.74
CA ASN A 36 -1.24 17.80 -3.92
C ASN A 36 -1.50 16.28 -3.90
N ALA A 37 -0.50 15.49 -3.52
CA ALA A 37 -0.71 14.05 -3.35
C ALA A 37 -1.76 13.75 -2.28
N LEU A 38 -1.74 14.48 -1.15
CA LEU A 38 -2.76 14.36 -0.11
C LEU A 38 -4.15 14.74 -0.62
N ALA A 39 -4.27 15.82 -1.39
CA ALA A 39 -5.54 16.21 -2.00
C ALA A 39 -6.11 15.12 -2.92
N GLY A 40 -5.26 14.49 -3.75
CA GLY A 40 -5.66 13.37 -4.60
C GLY A 40 -6.07 12.13 -3.81
N ILE A 41 -5.36 11.79 -2.73
CA ILE A 41 -5.73 10.71 -1.81
C ILE A 41 -7.11 10.98 -1.20
N ILE A 42 -7.33 12.16 -0.62
CA ILE A 42 -8.62 12.53 0.00
C ILE A 42 -9.75 12.48 -1.03
N PHE A 43 -9.51 12.94 -2.25
CA PHE A 43 -10.50 12.91 -3.31
C PHE A 43 -10.94 11.48 -3.63
N VAL A 44 -9.99 10.57 -3.87
CA VAL A 44 -10.27 9.16 -4.16
C VAL A 44 -10.98 8.49 -3.00
N LEU A 45 -10.51 8.69 -1.77
CA LEU A 45 -11.14 8.08 -0.58
C LEU A 45 -12.55 8.61 -0.33
N ARG A 46 -12.83 9.88 -0.63
CA ARG A 46 -14.16 10.48 -0.46
C ARG A 46 -15.15 10.06 -1.56
N THR A 47 -14.69 9.91 -2.79
CA THR A 47 -15.54 9.64 -3.95
C THR A 47 -15.67 8.14 -4.24
N GLY A 48 -14.72 7.32 -3.79
CA GLY A 48 -14.68 5.88 -4.04
C GLY A 48 -14.30 5.51 -5.48
N ILE A 49 -13.81 6.47 -6.28
CA ILE A 49 -13.42 6.19 -7.67
C ILE A 49 -12.16 5.31 -7.72
N PRO A 50 -11.98 4.52 -8.79
CA PRO A 50 -10.70 3.89 -9.07
C PRO A 50 -9.56 4.91 -9.15
N TRP A 51 -8.36 4.54 -8.70
CA TRP A 51 -7.18 5.40 -8.75
C TRP A 51 -6.84 5.85 -10.18
N GLU A 52 -7.08 4.99 -11.17
CA GLU A 52 -6.85 5.28 -12.59
C GLU A 52 -7.74 6.40 -13.13
N LEU A 53 -8.88 6.64 -12.48
CA LEU A 53 -9.86 7.66 -12.86
C LEU A 53 -9.69 8.99 -12.11
N LEU A 54 -8.61 9.14 -11.31
CA LEU A 54 -8.32 10.42 -10.67
C LEU A 54 -8.13 11.52 -11.74
N PRO A 55 -8.92 12.62 -11.69
CA PRO A 55 -8.82 13.67 -12.70
C PRO A 55 -7.47 14.38 -12.66
N GLN A 56 -6.84 14.54 -13.84
CA GLN A 56 -5.48 15.09 -13.94
C GLN A 56 -5.45 16.62 -13.78
N GLU A 57 -6.55 17.29 -14.09
CA GLU A 57 -6.74 18.74 -13.93
C GLU A 57 -6.56 19.22 -12.48
N MET A 58 -6.65 18.31 -11.50
CA MET A 58 -6.41 18.62 -10.09
C MET A 58 -4.93 18.83 -9.75
N GLY A 59 -4.00 18.56 -10.66
CA GLY A 59 -2.56 18.73 -10.41
C GLY A 59 -2.00 17.81 -9.31
N CYS A 60 -2.70 16.71 -9.01
CA CYS A 60 -2.34 15.72 -7.99
C CYS A 60 -1.41 14.61 -8.53
N GLY A 61 -1.03 14.69 -9.81
CA GLY A 61 -0.37 13.60 -10.53
C GLY A 61 -1.34 12.48 -10.87
N SER A 62 -0.82 11.30 -11.23
CA SER A 62 -1.66 10.12 -11.46
C SER A 62 -2.19 9.57 -10.14
N GLY A 63 -3.36 8.92 -10.14
CA GLY A 63 -3.85 8.28 -8.93
C GLY A 63 -2.94 7.15 -8.43
N MET A 64 -2.19 6.48 -9.30
CA MET A 64 -1.16 5.53 -8.87
C MET A 64 0.00 6.22 -8.09
N THR A 65 0.28 7.49 -8.36
CA THR A 65 1.22 8.28 -7.56
C THR A 65 0.64 8.59 -6.18
N CYS A 66 -0.65 8.92 -6.11
CA CYS A 66 -1.37 9.11 -4.85
C CYS A 66 -1.42 7.81 -4.02
N TRP A 67 -1.73 6.68 -4.65
CA TRP A 67 -1.75 5.37 -3.99
C TRP A 67 -0.38 4.99 -3.41
N ARG A 68 0.71 5.17 -4.18
CA ARG A 68 2.06 4.95 -3.66
C ARG A 68 2.38 5.86 -2.47
N ARG A 69 1.99 7.14 -2.53
CA ARG A 69 2.16 8.06 -1.40
C ARG A 69 1.36 7.63 -0.18
N LEU A 70 0.11 7.20 -0.35
CA LEU A 70 -0.72 6.68 0.73
C LEU A 70 -0.04 5.48 1.42
N ARG A 71 0.46 4.52 0.63
CA ARG A 71 1.19 3.36 1.13
C ARG A 71 2.48 3.77 1.86
N ASP A 72 3.33 4.58 1.21
CA ASP A 72 4.61 5.00 1.79
C ASP A 72 4.41 5.77 3.11
N TRP A 73 3.36 6.61 3.20
CA TRP A 73 3.00 7.33 4.43
C TRP A 73 2.38 6.43 5.49
N ASN A 74 1.66 5.39 5.09
CA ASN A 74 1.17 4.38 6.02
C ASN A 74 2.33 3.61 6.65
N GLU A 75 3.30 3.18 5.84
CA GLU A 75 4.52 2.49 6.31
C GLU A 75 5.38 3.40 7.20
N ALA A 76 5.41 4.70 6.92
CA ALA A 76 6.10 5.69 7.75
C ALA A 76 5.34 6.07 9.04
N GLY A 77 4.13 5.57 9.26
CA GLY A 77 3.35 5.85 10.47
C GLY A 77 2.72 7.24 10.53
N VAL A 78 2.53 7.92 9.39
CA VAL A 78 1.93 9.27 9.32
C VAL A 78 0.52 9.29 9.89
N TRP A 79 -0.31 8.30 9.57
CA TRP A 79 -1.73 8.29 9.96
C TRP A 79 -1.93 8.07 11.47
N PRO A 80 -1.27 7.09 12.12
CA PRO A 80 -1.31 6.97 13.57
C PRO A 80 -0.84 8.23 14.30
N GLN A 81 0.24 8.86 13.84
CA GLN A 81 0.76 10.10 14.45
C GLN A 81 -0.23 11.25 14.30
N LEU A 82 -0.85 11.40 13.13
CA LEU A 82 -1.88 12.41 12.89
C LEU A 82 -3.10 12.18 13.79
N HIS A 83 -3.54 10.93 13.91
CA HIS A 83 -4.66 10.58 14.77
C HIS A 83 -4.37 10.95 16.23
N GLN A 84 -3.18 10.60 16.73
CA GLN A 84 -2.77 10.95 18.09
C GLN A 84 -2.69 12.48 18.29
N ALA A 85 -2.10 13.22 17.35
CA ALA A 85 -1.99 14.67 17.43
C ALA A 85 -3.38 15.34 17.52
N LEU A 86 -4.36 14.85 16.75
CA LEU A 86 -5.74 15.34 16.80
C LEU A 86 -6.43 14.98 18.12
N LEU A 87 -6.22 13.78 18.64
CA LEU A 87 -6.73 13.39 19.96
C LEU A 87 -6.13 14.26 21.07
N ASP A 88 -4.84 14.54 21.03
CA ASP A 88 -4.18 15.39 22.02
C ASP A 88 -4.71 16.83 21.95
N GLU A 89 -4.92 17.38 20.76
CA GLU A 89 -5.51 18.71 20.57
C GLU A 89 -6.94 18.78 21.13
N LEU A 90 -7.79 17.82 20.77
CA LEU A 90 -9.18 17.76 21.26
C LEU A 90 -9.26 17.48 22.76
N GLY A 91 -8.32 16.70 23.29
CA GLY A 91 -8.20 16.42 24.72
C GLY A 91 -7.85 17.69 25.50
N ARG A 92 -6.87 18.47 25.03
CA ARG A 92 -6.52 19.77 25.64
C ARG A 92 -7.64 20.80 25.57
N ALA A 93 -8.50 20.70 24.56
CA ALA A 93 -9.64 21.60 24.38
C ALA A 93 -10.91 21.17 25.15
N ASP A 94 -10.87 20.10 25.95
CA ASP A 94 -12.04 19.49 26.59
C ASP A 94 -13.19 19.25 25.58
N ARG A 95 -12.83 18.81 24.38
CA ARG A 95 -13.75 18.45 23.29
C ARG A 95 -13.91 16.95 23.11
N ILE A 96 -13.15 16.13 23.84
CA ILE A 96 -13.33 14.68 23.87
C ILE A 96 -14.33 14.32 24.96
N SER A 97 -15.47 13.77 24.56
CA SER A 97 -16.46 13.20 25.49
C SER A 97 -16.04 11.78 25.88
N TRP A 98 -15.25 11.65 26.95
CA TRP A 98 -14.80 10.36 27.47
C TRP A 98 -15.92 9.47 28.04
N ASN A 99 -17.13 10.03 28.20
CA ASN A 99 -18.31 9.30 28.68
C ASN A 99 -18.92 8.34 27.64
N ARG A 100 -18.47 8.40 26.38
CA ARG A 100 -18.92 7.52 25.29
C ARG A 100 -17.71 6.98 24.54
N ALA A 101 -17.44 5.68 24.67
CA ALA A 101 -16.51 4.98 23.79
C ALA A 101 -17.29 4.51 22.54
N ALA A 102 -16.94 5.04 21.36
CA ALA A 102 -17.38 4.48 20.09
C ALA A 102 -16.26 3.59 19.56
N LEU A 103 -16.50 2.27 19.52
CA LEU A 103 -15.56 1.28 19.02
C LEU A 103 -16.00 0.90 17.60
N ASP A 104 -15.58 1.69 16.63
CA ASP A 104 -15.94 1.49 15.23
C ASP A 104 -15.08 0.38 14.63
N SER A 105 -15.51 -0.87 14.78
CA SER A 105 -14.88 -2.04 14.14
C SER A 105 -15.95 -2.88 13.45
N ALA A 106 -16.12 -2.65 12.15
CA ALA A 106 -16.88 -3.55 11.28
C ALA A 106 -15.91 -4.24 10.30
N SER A 107 -15.50 -5.46 10.62
CA SER A 107 -14.81 -6.34 9.67
C SER A 107 -15.84 -7.24 9.00
N VAL A 108 -16.16 -6.97 7.73
CA VAL A 108 -16.99 -7.88 6.93
C VAL A 108 -16.07 -8.95 6.32
N PRO A 109 -16.33 -10.25 6.55
CA PRO A 109 -15.58 -11.31 5.89
C PRO A 109 -15.67 -11.15 4.37
N ALA A 110 -14.53 -11.26 3.67
CA ALA A 110 -14.54 -11.29 2.22
C ALA A 110 -15.39 -12.47 1.73
N LYS A 111 -16.35 -12.22 0.83
CA LYS A 111 -17.30 -13.23 0.30
C LYS A 111 -16.66 -14.43 -0.43
N ARG A 112 -15.33 -14.52 -0.53
CA ARG A 112 -14.60 -15.56 -1.29
C ARG A 112 -13.40 -16.16 -0.55
N GLY A 113 -13.52 -16.36 0.76
CA GLY A 113 -12.49 -17.00 1.60
C GLY A 113 -12.77 -18.45 1.99
N ALA A 114 -13.58 -19.21 1.24
CA ALA A 114 -13.73 -20.63 1.53
C ALA A 114 -12.50 -21.40 0.99
N ARG A 115 -11.48 -21.57 1.83
CA ARG A 115 -10.50 -22.64 1.64
C ARG A 115 -11.18 -23.95 2.04
N ARG A 116 -12.10 -24.43 1.21
CA ARG A 116 -12.48 -25.84 1.25
C ARG A 116 -11.24 -26.60 0.79
N LEU A 117 -10.39 -26.96 1.74
CA LEU A 117 -9.49 -28.08 1.53
C LEU A 117 -10.42 -29.29 1.41
N ASP A 118 -10.74 -29.65 0.18
CA ASP A 118 -11.40 -30.90 -0.09
C ASP A 118 -10.55 -32.01 0.53
N ARG A 119 -11.20 -33.01 1.13
CA ARG A 119 -10.49 -34.08 1.82
C ARG A 119 -9.73 -34.88 0.77
N THR A 120 -8.42 -34.71 0.68
CA THR A 120 -7.57 -35.53 -0.16
C THR A 120 -7.76 -36.98 0.25
N ARG A 121 -8.37 -37.80 -0.62
CA ARG A 121 -8.41 -39.25 -0.43
C ARG A 121 -6.94 -39.73 -0.38
N PRO A 122 -6.53 -40.51 0.63
CA PRO A 122 -5.19 -41.10 0.61
C PRO A 122 -5.11 -42.04 -0.59
N THR A 123 -4.44 -41.62 -1.66
CA THR A 123 -4.06 -42.52 -2.74
C THR A 123 -3.06 -43.51 -2.15
N ALA A 124 -3.44 -44.79 -2.11
CA ALA A 124 -2.59 -45.86 -1.60
C ALA A 124 -1.18 -45.75 -2.19
N ALA A 125 -0.16 -45.93 -1.36
CA ALA A 125 1.23 -45.93 -1.78
C ALA A 125 1.45 -47.03 -2.82
N LYS A 126 1.75 -46.66 -4.06
CA LYS A 126 2.33 -47.57 -5.05
C LYS A 126 3.84 -47.45 -4.98
N GLN A 127 4.50 -48.56 -4.65
CA GLN A 127 5.95 -48.69 -4.76
C GLN A 127 6.38 -48.87 -6.23
N ALA A 128 7.33 -48.01 -6.61
CA ALA A 128 8.45 -48.15 -7.56
C ALA A 128 8.26 -48.65 -9.01
N ALA A 129 8.92 -47.94 -9.93
CA ALA A 129 10.01 -48.52 -10.70
C ALA A 129 11.12 -47.46 -10.85
N ASN A 130 12.29 -47.74 -10.26
CA ASN A 130 13.48 -46.90 -10.36
C ASN A 130 14.21 -47.30 -11.65
N THR A 131 14.23 -46.43 -12.66
CA THR A 131 15.02 -46.65 -13.87
C THR A 131 16.08 -45.57 -13.95
N THR A 132 17.22 -45.87 -13.34
CA THR A 132 18.52 -45.27 -13.64
C THR A 132 18.87 -45.58 -15.09
N PHE A 133 19.07 -44.57 -15.93
CA PHE A 133 20.00 -44.68 -17.06
C PHE A 133 20.83 -43.41 -17.20
N LEU A 134 22.09 -43.55 -16.80
CA LEU A 134 23.21 -42.75 -17.26
C LEU A 134 23.37 -42.95 -18.78
N SER A 135 23.61 -41.84 -19.49
CA SER A 135 24.34 -41.88 -20.76
C SER A 135 25.30 -40.71 -20.81
N MET A 136 26.47 -40.90 -20.19
CA MET A 136 27.70 -40.27 -20.67
C MET A 136 27.98 -40.81 -22.07
N ARG A 137 27.97 -39.94 -23.07
CA ARG A 137 28.58 -40.26 -24.36
C ARG A 137 29.98 -39.65 -24.36
N GLN A 138 30.97 -40.47 -24.02
CA GLN A 138 32.36 -40.19 -24.32
C GLN A 138 32.54 -40.22 -25.85
N GLY A 139 33.09 -39.15 -26.40
CA GLY A 139 33.68 -39.13 -27.74
C GLY A 139 35.19 -39.01 -27.58
N SER A 140 35.89 -40.14 -27.64
CA SER A 140 37.34 -40.23 -27.74
C SER A 140 37.68 -41.06 -28.97
N HIS A 141 38.62 -40.58 -29.80
CA HIS A 141 39.58 -41.27 -30.69
C HIS A 141 40.28 -40.13 -31.49
N SER A 142 41.48 -39.67 -31.13
CA SER A 142 42.83 -40.28 -31.15
C SER A 142 43.49 -40.35 -32.54
N ARG A 143 44.48 -39.44 -32.72
CA ARG A 143 45.86 -39.60 -33.25
C ARG A 143 46.20 -39.70 -34.76
N SER A 144 47.42 -39.19 -34.99
CA SER A 144 48.39 -39.34 -36.10
C SER A 144 48.16 -38.41 -37.30
N ASN A 145 49.16 -37.74 -37.87
CA ASN A 145 50.62 -37.92 -37.88
C ASN A 145 51.33 -36.56 -37.95
#